data_AF-A0A5C8HQB8-F1
#
_entry.id   AF-A0A5C8HQB8-F1
#
_cell.length_a   1.000
_cell.length_b   1.000
_cell.length_c   1.000
_cell.angle_alpha   90.00
_cell.angle_beta   90.00
_cell.angle_gamma   90.00
#
_symmetry.space_group_name_H-M   'P 1'
#
loop_
_entity.id
_entity.type
_entity.pdbx_description
1 polymer ?
#
loop_
_entity_poly.entity_id
_entity_poly.type
_entity_poly.pdbx_seq_one_letter_code
_entity_poly.pdbx_strand_id
1 'polypeptide(L)' 'MQLGTRWASGAEPPRSVPDALRGAIAAVDAEAPAGAMWTLTWLEGRPCAEIDSGYEVLLTADDEVITQPWS' A
#
# COMPACT_ATOMS: atom_id res chain seq x y z
N MET A 1 -5.95 -4.09 -19.03
CA MET A 1 -6.08 -4.34 -17.59
C MET A 1 -4.68 -4.28 -17.00
N GLN A 2 -4.35 -3.19 -16.31
CA GLN A 2 -3.00 -3.05 -15.73
C GLN A 2 -3.02 -3.71 -14.36
N LEU A 3 -2.36 -4.87 -14.27
CA LEU A 3 -2.18 -5.59 -13.01
C LEU A 3 -1.39 -4.69 -12.06
N GLY A 4 -1.89 -4.45 -10.84
CA GLY A 4 -1.18 -3.69 -9.81
C GLY A 4 0.21 -4.29 -9.53
N THR A 5 1.14 -3.48 -9.02
CA THR A 5 2.45 -4.02 -8.61
C THR A 5 2.26 -4.78 -7.30
N ARG A 6 2.66 -6.05 -7.22
CA ARG A 6 2.52 -6.86 -5.99
C ARG A 6 3.88 -7.17 -5.37
N TRP A 7 3.95 -7.18 -4.04
CA TRP A 7 5.13 -7.59 -3.30
C TRP A 7 4.73 -8.26 -1.99
N ALA A 8 5.64 -9.05 -1.41
CA ALA A 8 5.40 -9.71 -0.13
C ALA A 8 5.58 -8.73 1.03
N SER A 9 4.78 -8.89 2.07
CA SER A 9 5.03 -8.26 3.37
C SER A 9 6.42 -8.62 3.89
N GLY A 10 7.11 -7.64 4.50
CA GLY A 10 8.50 -7.75 4.96
C GLY A 10 9.56 -7.66 3.84
N ALA A 11 9.16 -7.54 2.57
CA ALA A 11 10.08 -7.27 1.47
C ALA A 11 10.19 -5.75 1.20
N GLU A 12 11.29 -5.34 0.57
CA GLU A 12 11.49 -3.95 0.16
C GLU A 12 10.37 -3.50 -0.81
N PRO A 13 9.63 -2.41 -0.50
CA PRO A 13 8.60 -1.90 -1.40
C PRO A 13 9.20 -1.50 -2.76
N PRO A 14 8.61 -1.97 -3.88
CA PRO A 14 9.15 -1.74 -5.21
C PRO A 14 9.23 -0.24 -5.54
N ARG A 15 10.09 0.13 -6.50
CA ARG A 15 10.29 1.53 -6.91
C ARG A 15 9.02 2.26 -7.37
N SER A 16 7.97 1.51 -7.72
CA SER A 16 6.67 2.08 -8.12
C SER A 16 5.89 2.63 -6.92
N VAL A 17 6.23 2.24 -5.69
CA VAL A 17 5.66 2.79 -4.47
C VAL A 17 6.26 4.19 -4.21
N PRO A 18 5.43 5.25 -4.20
CA PRO A 18 5.89 6.60 -3.92
C PRO A 18 6.44 6.77 -2.50
N ASP A 19 7.45 7.62 -2.33
CA ASP A 19 8.08 7.87 -1.03
C ASP A 19 7.10 8.31 0.06
N ALA A 20 6.08 9.10 -0.31
CA ALA A 20 5.02 9.53 0.61
C ALA A 20 4.32 8.35 1.30
N LEU A 21 4.12 7.22 0.62
CA LEU A 21 3.43 6.06 1.20
C LEU A 21 4.35 5.14 1.98
N ARG A 22 5.69 5.19 1.79
CA ARG A 22 6.63 4.21 2.36
C ARG A 22 6.57 4.14 3.88
N GLY A 23 6.44 5.30 4.55
CA GLY A 23 6.36 5.34 6.01
C GLY A 23 5.11 4.66 6.55
N ALA A 24 3.94 4.92 5.96
CA ALA A 24 2.68 4.31 6.36
C ALA A 24 2.61 2.83 5.99
N ILE A 25 3.12 2.44 4.81
CA ILE A 25 3.25 1.02 4.42
C ILE A 25 4.11 0.27 5.44
N ALA A 26 5.28 0.80 5.82
CA ALA A 26 6.15 0.15 6.80
C ALA A 26 5.47 -0.02 8.18
N ALA A 27 4.64 0.94 8.60
CA ALA A 27 3.90 0.85 9.85
C ALA A 27 2.83 -0.26 9.81
N VAL A 28 2.09 -0.39 8.71
CA VAL A 28 1.12 -1.50 8.53
C VAL A 28 1.83 -2.83 8.37
N ASP A 29 2.94 -2.85 7.61
CA ASP A 29 3.70 -4.06 7.32
C ASP A 29 4.32 -4.69 8.58
N ALA A 30 4.69 -3.87 9.57
CA ALA A 30 5.20 -4.35 10.86
C ALA A 30 4.18 -5.18 11.66
N GLU A 31 2.88 -4.91 11.47
CA GLU A 31 1.78 -5.58 12.15
C GLU A 31 1.12 -6.66 11.27
N ALA A 32 1.60 -6.83 10.03
CA ALA A 32 1.02 -7.75 9.08
C ALA A 32 1.36 -9.22 9.41
N PRO A 33 0.42 -10.16 9.20
CA PRO A 33 0.70 -11.58 9.37
C PRO A 33 1.71 -12.07 8.33
N ALA A 34 2.52 -13.05 8.71
CA ALA A 34 3.48 -13.67 7.80
C ALA A 34 2.78 -14.23 6.54
N GLY A 35 3.33 -13.90 5.37
CA GLY A 35 2.79 -14.32 4.08
C GLY A 35 1.73 -13.38 3.49
N ALA A 36 1.41 -12.26 4.16
CA ALA A 36 0.56 -11.23 3.59
C ALA A 36 1.19 -10.61 2.32
N MET A 37 0.34 -10.15 1.41
CA MET A 37 0.73 -9.61 0.12
C MET A 37 0.20 -8.20 -0.07
N TRP A 38 1.12 -7.31 -0.43
CA TRP A 38 0.81 -5.97 -0.87
C TRP A 38 0.48 -5.91 -2.37
N THR A 39 -0.39 -4.97 -2.73
CA THR A 39 -0.76 -4.64 -4.10
C THR A 39 -0.86 -3.12 -4.23
N LEU A 40 -0.07 -2.52 -5.12
CA LEU A 40 -0.18 -1.11 -5.48
C LEU A 40 -1.07 -0.98 -6.71
N THR A 41 -2.14 -0.22 -6.54
CA THR A 41 -3.06 0.23 -7.58
C THR A 41 -2.98 1.75 -7.74
N TRP A 42 -3.50 2.23 -8.87
CA TRP A 42 -3.59 3.66 -9.16
C TRP A 42 -5.06 4.01 -9.43
N LEU A 43 -5.69 4.71 -8.50
CA LEU A 43 -7.10 5.10 -8.55
C LEU A 43 -7.19 6.58 -8.92
N GLU A 44 -7.73 6.87 -10.10
CA GLU A 44 -7.81 8.25 -10.63
C GLU A 44 -6.45 8.96 -10.67
N GLY A 45 -5.38 8.21 -10.94
CA GLY A 45 -4.01 8.74 -10.96
C GLY A 45 -3.35 8.86 -9.58
N ARG A 46 -3.99 8.38 -8.51
CA ARG A 46 -3.46 8.42 -7.14
C ARG A 46 -3.06 7.03 -6.67
N PRO A 47 -1.93 6.89 -5.96
CA PRO A 47 -1.45 5.60 -5.47
C PRO A 47 -2.33 5.10 -4.30
N CYS A 48 -2.74 3.83 -4.36
CA CYS A 48 -3.32 3.10 -3.24
C CYS A 48 -2.56 1.77 -3.08
N ALA A 49 -1.99 1.54 -1.91
CA ALA A 49 -1.31 0.31 -1.55
C ALA A 49 -2.18 -0.50 -0.60
N GLU A 50 -2.50 -1.71 -1.02
CA GLU A 50 -3.47 -2.60 -0.41
C GLU A 50 -2.76 -3.85 0.12
N ILE A 51 -2.90 -4.20 1.41
CA ILE A 51 -2.43 -5.48 1.95
C ILE A 51 -3.60 -6.44 2.21
N ASP A 52 -3.47 -7.69 1.78
CA ASP A 52 -4.52 -8.71 1.89
C ASP A 52 -4.88 -9.13 3.33
N SER A 53 -4.16 -8.60 4.34
CA SER A 53 -4.55 -8.65 5.75
C SER A 53 -5.63 -7.62 6.13
N GLY A 54 -6.14 -6.85 5.17
CA GLY A 54 -7.33 -6.02 5.31
C GLY A 54 -7.08 -4.53 5.58
N TYR A 55 -5.94 -3.98 5.14
CA TYR A 55 -5.62 -2.56 5.27
C TYR A 55 -5.22 -1.95 3.92
N GLU A 56 -5.49 -0.66 3.74
CA GLU A 56 -4.94 0.15 2.66
C GLU A 56 -4.21 1.38 3.20
N VAL A 57 -3.26 1.84 2.38
CA VAL A 57 -2.52 3.08 2.51
C VAL A 57 -2.68 3.85 1.20
N LEU A 58 -3.31 5.02 1.24
CA LEU A 58 -3.61 5.80 0.04
C LEU A 58 -3.20 7.27 0.19
N LEU A 59 -2.92 7.91 -0.96
CA LEU A 59 -2.74 9.35 -1.05
C LEU A 59 -4.06 10.02 -1.48
N THR A 60 -4.56 10.96 -0.69
CA THR A 60 -5.78 11.72 -1.00
C THR A 60 -5.52 12.79 -2.06
N ALA A 61 -6.57 13.52 -2.45
CA ALA A 61 -6.43 14.67 -3.34
C ALA A 61 -5.75 15.88 -2.67
N ASP A 62 -5.69 15.91 -1.34
CA ASP A 62 -5.08 16.98 -0.54
C ASP A 62 -3.63 16.66 -0.14
N ASP A 63 -2.99 15.70 -0.83
CA ASP A 63 -1.64 15.17 -0.53
C ASP A 63 -1.51 14.58 0.89
N GLU A 64 -2.63 14.15 1.49
CA GLU A 64 -2.66 13.48 2.79
C GLU A 64 -2.51 11.96 2.63
N VAL A 65 -1.70 11.35 3.48
CA VAL A 65 -1.56 9.89 3.55
C VAL A 65 -2.54 9.34 4.58
N ILE A 66 -3.48 8.52 4.14
CA ILE A 66 -4.47 7.85 5.00
C ILE A 66 -4.13 6.36 5.10
N THR A 67 -4.24 5.80 6.30
CA THR A 67 -4.19 4.36 6.58
C THR A 67 -5.51 3.93 7.18
N GLN A 68 -6.18 2.94 6.58
CA GLN A 68 -7.49 2.48 7.03
C GLN A 68 -7.72 1.00 6.75
N PRO A 69 -8.58 0.31 7.52
CA PRO A 69 -9.02 -1.05 7.19
C PRO A 69 -9.95 -1.05 5.96
N TRP A 70 -9.95 -2.13 5.18
CA TRP A 70 -10.96 -2.33 4.14
C TRP A 70 -12.31 -2.64 4.77
N SER A 71 -13.36 -1.98 4.28
CA SER A 71 -14.73 -2.25 4.69
C SER A 71 -15.42 -3.29 3.81
#